data_AF-A0A285PJ54-F1
#
_entry.id   AF-A0A285PJ54-F1
#
_cell.length_a   1.000
_cell.length_b   1.000
_cell.length_c   1.000
_cell.angle_alpha   90.00
_cell.angle_beta   90.00
_cell.angle_gamma   90.00
#
_symmetry.space_group_name_H-M   'P 1'
#
loop_
_entity.id
_entity.type
_entity.pdbx_description
1 polymer ?
#
loop_
_entity_poly.entity_id
_entity_poly.type
_entity_poly.pdbx_seq_one_letter_code
_entity_poly.pdbx_strand_id
1 'polypeptide(L)'
;MSKDQSEEQDQELGERERQLREDTYNMLRNPQSMRCIWWILQQCGIYGVSFTGDEMTAFREGQRSIGLTIIQKIAEVDETAYPTLMLEMSKFEAKIKEAEEAGKSDDE
;
A
#
# COMPACT_ATOMS: atom_id res chain seq x y z
N MET A 1 -27.68 23.80 -6.66
CA MET A 1 -27.84 22.43 -6.14
C MET A 1 -28.90 22.49 -5.07
N SER A 2 -29.93 21.64 -5.16
CA SER A 2 -31.00 21.58 -4.15
C SER A 2 -30.43 21.02 -2.84
N LYS A 3 -31.02 21.40 -1.70
CA LYS A 3 -30.57 20.93 -0.37
C LYS A 3 -30.61 19.39 -0.25
N ASP A 4 -31.64 18.76 -0.85
CA ASP A 4 -31.75 17.31 -0.99
C ASP A 4 -30.58 16.66 -1.74
N GLN A 5 -30.09 17.31 -2.80
CA GLN A 5 -28.99 16.75 -3.62
C GLN A 5 -27.65 16.77 -2.88
N SER A 6 -27.45 17.73 -1.97
CA SER A 6 -26.25 17.77 -1.12
C SER A 6 -26.30 16.68 -0.06
N GLU A 7 -27.45 16.48 0.57
CA GLU A 7 -27.63 15.49 1.64
C GLU A 7 -27.51 14.05 1.11
N GLU A 8 -28.04 13.77 -0.09
CA GLU A 8 -27.89 12.47 -0.77
C GLU A 8 -26.43 12.18 -1.15
N GLN A 9 -25.70 13.19 -1.66
CA GLN A 9 -24.28 13.08 -1.99
C GLN A 9 -23.41 12.82 -0.76
N ASP A 10 -23.66 13.54 0.34
CA ASP A 10 -22.92 13.37 1.59
C ASP A 10 -23.14 11.96 2.18
N GLN A 11 -24.36 11.43 2.06
CA GLN A 11 -24.68 10.06 2.47
C GLN A 11 -23.97 9.01 1.61
N GLU A 12 -23.95 9.18 0.28
CA GLU A 12 -23.27 8.27 -0.64
C GLU A 12 -21.76 8.25 -0.39
N LEU A 13 -21.16 9.42 -0.17
CA LEU A 13 -19.74 9.54 0.19
C LEU A 13 -19.43 8.82 1.49
N GLY A 14 -20.26 9.01 2.53
CA GLY A 14 -20.09 8.33 3.82
C GLY A 14 -20.20 6.80 3.71
N GLU A 15 -21.16 6.31 2.91
CA GLU A 15 -21.31 4.87 2.66
C GLU A 15 -20.09 4.30 1.94
N ARG A 16 -19.59 5.00 0.91
CA ARG A 16 -18.40 4.59 0.16
C ARG A 16 -17.16 4.54 1.05
N GLU A 17 -16.96 5.52 1.93
CA GLU A 17 -15.84 5.52 2.87
C GLU A 17 -15.93 4.37 3.87
N ARG A 18 -17.14 4.05 4.35
CA ARG A 18 -17.38 2.90 5.24
C ARG A 18 -17.02 1.59 4.55
N GLN A 19 -17.51 1.37 3.32
CA GLN A 19 -17.20 0.17 2.54
C GLN A 19 -15.70 0.04 2.29
N LEU A 20 -15.04 1.14 1.90
CA LEU A 20 -13.59 1.14 1.66
C LEU A 20 -12.81 0.80 2.94
N ARG A 21 -13.24 1.28 4.10
CA ARG A 21 -12.63 0.94 5.40
C ARG A 21 -12.74 -0.56 5.67
N GLU A 22 -13.92 -1.15 5.46
CA GLU A 22 -14.15 -2.58 5.64
C GLU A 22 -13.33 -3.43 4.66
N ASP A 23 -13.30 -3.05 3.39
CA ASP A 23 -12.51 -3.73 2.36
C ASP A 23 -11.01 -3.67 2.69
N THR A 24 -10.52 -2.51 3.12
CA THR A 24 -9.12 -2.34 3.54
C THR A 24 -8.80 -3.25 4.73
N TYR A 25 -9.69 -3.32 5.72
CA TYR A 25 -9.54 -4.22 6.86
C TYR A 25 -9.45 -5.69 6.43
N ASN A 26 -10.32 -6.11 5.51
CA ASN A 26 -10.33 -7.48 4.99
C ASN A 26 -9.07 -7.79 4.17
N MET A 27 -8.59 -6.84 3.36
CA MET A 27 -7.35 -6.97 2.59
C MET A 27 -6.12 -7.14 3.50
N LEU A 28 -6.04 -6.40 4.61
CA LEU A 28 -4.93 -6.50 5.56
C LEU A 28 -4.86 -7.84 6.32
N ARG A 29 -5.92 -8.65 6.26
CA ARG A 29 -5.98 -10.01 6.83
C ARG A 29 -5.76 -11.12 5.80
N ASN A 30 -5.62 -10.75 4.53
CA ASN A 30 -5.41 -11.68 3.43
C ASN A 30 -3.94 -11.61 2.97
N PRO A 31 -3.13 -12.66 3.16
CA PRO A 31 -1.72 -12.65 2.77
C PRO A 31 -1.48 -12.37 1.27
N GLN A 32 -2.37 -12.83 0.39
CA GLN A 32 -2.30 -12.54 -1.05
C GLN A 32 -2.46 -11.05 -1.30
N SER A 33 -3.47 -10.41 -0.69
CA SER A 33 -3.73 -8.98 -0.81
C SER A 33 -2.59 -8.14 -0.23
N MET A 34 -2.03 -8.54 0.92
CA MET A 34 -0.87 -7.88 1.52
C MET A 34 0.34 -7.86 0.59
N ARG A 35 0.63 -8.96 -0.13
CA ARG A 35 1.72 -8.99 -1.12
C ARG A 35 1.46 -8.03 -2.28
N CYS A 36 0.22 -7.92 -2.75
CA CYS A 36 -0.14 -6.95 -3.79
C CYS A 36 0.02 -5.51 -3.30
N ILE A 37 -0.45 -5.19 -2.09
CA ILE A 37 -0.28 -3.86 -1.48
C ILE A 37 1.22 -3.53 -1.36
N TRP A 38 2.02 -4.48 -0.88
CA TRP A 38 3.47 -4.31 -0.77
C TRP A 38 4.12 -4.02 -2.11
N TRP A 39 3.80 -4.80 -3.15
CA TRP A 39 4.30 -4.58 -4.50
C TRP A 39 3.94 -3.18 -5.02
N ILE A 40 2.71 -2.69 -4.80
CA ILE A 40 2.29 -1.33 -5.18
C ILE A 40 3.13 -0.28 -4.44
N LEU A 41 3.31 -0.42 -3.13
CA LEU A 41 4.09 0.53 -2.33
C LEU A 41 5.57 0.58 -2.75
N GLN A 42 6.13 -0.56 -3.20
CA GLN A 42 7.46 -0.59 -3.81
C GLN A 42 7.52 0.24 -5.09
N GLN A 43 6.50 0.17 -5.95
CA GLN A 43 6.44 1.01 -7.16
C GLN A 43 6.35 2.50 -6.84
N CYS A 44 5.76 2.86 -5.70
CA CYS A 44 5.65 4.25 -5.23
C CYS A 44 6.97 4.83 -4.69
N GLY A 45 8.01 4.03 -4.45
CA GLY A 45 9.32 4.53 -4.03
C GLY A 45 9.32 5.26 -2.67
N ILE A 46 8.49 4.82 -1.72
CA ILE A 46 8.21 5.52 -0.45
C ILE A 46 9.44 5.79 0.41
N TYR A 47 10.48 4.95 0.32
CA TYR A 47 11.73 5.16 1.06
C TYR A 47 12.90 5.57 0.17
N GLY A 48 12.68 5.71 -1.15
CA GLY A 48 13.71 6.09 -2.11
C GLY A 48 13.93 7.60 -2.19
N VAL A 49 15.03 8.01 -2.80
CA VAL A 49 15.31 9.41 -3.15
C VAL A 49 14.50 9.79 -4.39
N SER A 50 13.63 10.79 -4.29
CA SER A 50 12.85 11.30 -5.42
C SER A 50 13.62 12.31 -6.27
N PHE A 51 14.54 13.07 -5.67
CA PHE A 51 15.30 14.11 -6.36
C PHE A 51 16.23 13.55 -7.44
N THR A 52 16.04 14.05 -8.67
CA THR A 52 16.83 13.77 -9.87
C THR A 52 17.45 15.02 -10.49
N GLY A 53 16.99 16.21 -10.10
CA GLY A 53 17.45 17.49 -10.68
C GLY A 53 16.70 17.93 -11.94
N ASP A 54 15.66 17.20 -12.35
CA ASP A 54 14.81 17.48 -13.51
C ASP A 54 13.32 17.17 -13.22
N GLU A 55 12.49 17.15 -14.26
CA GLU A 55 11.05 16.86 -14.19
C GLU A 55 10.73 15.48 -13.58
N MET A 56 11.68 14.53 -13.61
CA MET A 56 11.51 13.22 -13.00
C MET A 56 11.38 13.32 -11.46
N THR A 57 11.88 14.40 -10.86
CA THR A 57 11.69 14.67 -9.43
C THR A 57 10.20 14.84 -9.12
N ALA A 58 9.50 15.68 -9.88
CA ALA A 58 8.08 15.93 -9.69
C ALA A 58 7.25 14.66 -9.92
N PHE A 59 7.61 13.88 -10.94
CA PHE A 59 6.96 12.61 -11.22
C PHE A 59 7.11 11.60 -10.07
N ARG A 60 8.34 11.39 -9.57
CA ARG A 60 8.63 10.48 -8.45
C ARG A 60 7.97 10.93 -7.16
N GLU A 61 7.91 12.23 -6.92
CA GLU A 61 7.23 12.78 -5.75
C GLU A 61 5.70 12.58 -5.83
N GLY A 62 5.12 12.67 -7.04
CA GLY A 62 3.73 12.29 -7.27
C GLY A 62 3.46 10.81 -6.95
N GLN A 63 4.33 9.90 -7.39
CA GLN A 63 4.23 8.48 -7.06
C GLN A 63 4.35 8.23 -5.55
N ARG A 64 5.29 8.90 -4.88
CA ARG A 64 5.48 8.83 -3.43
C ARG A 64 4.23 9.31 -2.69
N SER A 65 3.63 10.41 -3.12
CA SER A 65 2.39 10.95 -2.54
C SER A 65 1.23 9.95 -2.57
N ILE A 66 1.08 9.20 -3.66
CA ILE A 66 0.07 8.14 -3.76
C ILE A 66 0.33 7.02 -2.76
N GLY A 67 1.57 6.54 -2.64
CA GLY A 67 1.85 5.49 -1.65
C GLY A 67 1.71 5.97 -0.20
N LEU A 68 2.00 7.24 0.09
CA LEU A 68 1.73 7.82 1.42
C LEU A 68 0.23 7.87 1.72
N THR A 69 -0.59 8.23 0.73
CA THR A 69 -2.06 8.18 0.84
C THR A 69 -2.56 6.77 1.17
N ILE A 70 -1.98 5.74 0.53
CA ILE A 70 -2.32 4.34 0.82
C ILE A 70 -1.92 3.96 2.25
N ILE A 71 -0.71 4.34 2.69
CA ILE A 71 -0.24 4.07 4.06
C ILE A 71 -1.16 4.75 5.09
N GLN A 72 -1.58 5.99 4.83
CA GLN A 72 -2.54 6.69 5.67
C GLN A 72 -3.87 5.93 5.76
N LYS A 73 -4.42 5.45 4.63
CA LYS A 73 -5.65 4.66 4.63
C LYS A 73 -5.52 3.38 5.45
N ILE A 74 -4.37 2.69 5.35
CA ILE A 74 -4.08 1.51 6.18
C ILE A 74 -4.08 1.88 7.66
N ALA A 75 -3.39 2.96 8.04
CA ALA A 75 -3.29 3.40 9.42
C ALA A 75 -4.64 3.86 10.02
N GLU A 76 -5.52 4.44 9.20
CA GLU A 76 -6.88 4.78 9.63
C GLU A 76 -7.70 3.55 10.03
N VAL A 77 -7.47 2.40 9.39
CA VAL A 77 -8.12 1.13 9.73
C VAL A 77 -7.50 0.54 11.00
N ASP A 78 -6.18 0.44 11.04
CA ASP A 78 -5.39 -0.08 12.14
C ASP A 78 -3.97 0.54 12.09
N GLU A 79 -3.63 1.32 13.12
CA GLU A 79 -2.35 2.03 13.23
C GLU A 79 -1.13 1.09 13.22
N THR A 80 -1.32 -0.17 13.63
CA THR A 80 -0.27 -1.19 13.68
C THR A 80 -0.15 -2.01 12.39
N ALA A 81 -1.10 -1.87 11.47
CA ALA A 81 -1.16 -2.71 10.27
C ALA A 81 -0.01 -2.43 9.30
N TYR A 82 0.41 -1.19 9.12
CA TYR A 82 1.53 -0.87 8.23
C TYR A 82 2.89 -1.40 8.76
N PRO A 83 3.26 -1.17 10.04
CA PRO A 83 4.42 -1.84 10.63
C PRO A 83 4.37 -3.37 10.53
N THR A 84 3.20 -3.96 10.75
CA THR A 84 3.00 -5.41 10.62
C THR A 84 3.23 -5.89 9.19
N LEU A 85 2.69 -5.17 8.20
CA LEU A 85 2.91 -5.44 6.78
C LEU A 85 4.41 -5.43 6.45
N MET A 86 5.15 -4.41 6.88
CA MET A 86 6.59 -4.31 6.63
C MET A 86 7.36 -5.51 7.19
N LEU A 87 7.06 -5.91 8.42
CA LEU A 87 7.70 -7.06 9.07
C LEU A 87 7.39 -8.38 8.36
N GLU A 88 6.12 -8.61 8.01
CA GLU A 88 5.70 -9.82 7.32
C GLU A 88 6.30 -9.93 5.91
N MET A 89 6.37 -8.81 5.18
CA MET A 89 6.96 -8.79 3.84
C MET A 89 8.48 -8.95 3.87
N SER A 90 9.16 -8.37 4.86
CA SER A 90 10.60 -8.62 5.06
C SER A 90 10.91 -10.09 5.32
N LYS A 91 10.11 -10.77 6.16
CA LYS A 91 10.24 -12.23 6.37
C LYS A 91 9.97 -13.02 5.09
N PHE A 92 8.97 -12.60 4.31
CA PHE A 92 8.61 -13.25 3.05
C PHE A 92 9.75 -13.15 2.02
N GLU A 93 10.33 -11.96 1.85
CA GLU A 93 11.47 -11.73 0.95
C GLU A 93 12.71 -12.51 1.39
N ALA A 94 13.00 -12.57 2.69
CA ALA A 94 14.10 -13.39 3.22
C ALA A 94 13.95 -14.87 2.86
N LYS A 95 12.75 -15.44 3.01
CA LYS A 95 12.46 -16.83 2.65
C LYS A 95 12.63 -17.10 1.16
N ILE A 96 12.24 -16.16 0.30
CA ILE A 96 12.45 -16.29 -1.15
C ILE A 96 13.96 -16.35 -1.45
N LYS A 97 14.72 -15.42 -0.86
CA LYS A 97 16.17 -15.36 -1.06
C LYS A 97 16.87 -16.65 -0.60
N GLU A 98 16.53 -17.17 0.57
CA GLU A 98 17.07 -18.44 1.07
C GLU A 98 16.76 -19.61 0.12
N ALA A 99 15.55 -19.67 -0.43
CA ALA A 99 15.16 -20.70 -1.39
C ALA A 99 15.91 -20.58 -2.73
N GLU A 100 16.15 -19.36 -3.22
CA GLU A 100 16.94 -19.11 -4.42
C GLU A 100 18.42 -19.49 -4.24
N GLU A 101 18.99 -19.26 -3.06
CA GLU A 101 20.37 -19.63 -2.73
C GLU A 101 20.53 -21.14 -2.61
N ALA A 102 19.59 -21.84 -1.95
CA ALA A 102 19.58 -23.29 -1.85
C ALA A 102 19.41 -23.97 -3.23
N GLY A 103 18.59 -23.41 -4.11
CA GLY A 103 18.43 -23.93 -5.48
C GLY A 103 19.69 -23.79 -6.33
N LYS A 104 20.51 -22.74 -6.11
CA LYS A 104 21.76 -22.54 -6.85
C LYS A 104 22.88 -23.49 -6.40
N SER A 105 22.89 -23.94 -5.15
CA SER A 105 23.90 -24.90 -4.65
C SER A 105 23.69 -26.33 -5.14
N ASP A 106 22.49 -26.67 -5.60
CA ASP A 106 22.17 -28.00 -6.12
C ASP A 106 22.51 -28.15 -7.63
N ASP A 107 22.79 -27.03 -8.32
CA ASP A 107 23.10 -26.96 -9.76
C ASP A 107 24.62 -26.79 -10.07
N GLU A 108 25.48 -26.63 -9.04
CA GLU A 108 26.97 -26.59 -9.15
C GLU A 108 27.65 -27.88 -8.68
#